data_AF-A0A4S0SB52-F1
#
_entry.id   AF-A0A4S0SB52-F1
#
_cell.length_a   1.000
_cell.length_b   1.000
_cell.length_c   1.000
_cell.angle_alpha   90.00
_cell.angle_beta   90.00
_cell.angle_gamma   90.00
#
_symmetry.space_group_name_H-M   'P 1'
#
loop_
_entity.id
_entity.type
_entity.pdbx_description
1 polymer ?
#
loop_
_entity_poly.entity_id
_entity_poly.type
_entity_poly.pdbx_seq_one_letter_code
_entity_poly.pdbx_strand_id
1 'polypeptide(L)'
;MKCLVINLDRSSDRLAHMRAEFGRIGVAFERVVAVDGHSHPELEQQPQHPMYGPRQLSSSEIACLHSHRACWSILARGEARYGAIFEDDVVFSANASCLLADCGWIPADADIVKLETYFSKTIIQRMSISAGHGFSVSRLCKFHPGTGGYIISRQAARDLLEATERINLTADDLIFNPAFATWSSNAIYQLVPALCAQDQVLGDRALGMPSLLDHGRECKWLASGLMTKRRRPMTEKIRIEIGRVVEWIVDFCKLRRRTVIPLASPGPRD
;
A
#
# COMPACT_ATOMS: atom_id res chain seq x y z
N MET A 1 16.92 9.22 0.71
CA MET A 1 16.41 7.91 0.23
C MET A 1 16.19 7.98 -1.28
N LYS A 2 15.92 6.88 -2.00
CA LYS A 2 15.58 6.93 -3.44
C LYS A 2 14.07 7.02 -3.64
N CYS A 3 13.56 8.00 -4.38
CA CYS A 3 12.13 8.11 -4.69
C CYS A 3 11.84 7.55 -6.08
N LEU A 4 10.88 6.63 -6.18
CA LEU A 4 10.48 5.93 -7.39
C LEU A 4 8.98 6.12 -7.63
N VAL A 5 8.59 6.40 -8.88
CA VAL A 5 7.19 6.52 -9.29
C VAL A 5 6.87 5.50 -10.36
N ILE A 6 5.90 4.64 -10.08
CA ILE A 6 5.36 3.64 -11.01
C ILE A 6 4.34 4.34 -11.90
N ASN A 7 4.55 4.30 -13.22
CA ASN A 7 3.62 4.93 -14.18
C ASN A 7 3.61 4.16 -15.50
N LEU A 8 2.42 3.96 -16.06
CA LEU A 8 2.24 3.32 -17.37
C LEU A 8 2.65 4.27 -18.51
N ASP A 9 3.24 3.72 -19.58
CA ASP A 9 3.65 4.54 -20.75
C ASP A 9 2.49 5.26 -21.44
N ARG A 10 1.30 4.67 -21.45
CA ARG A 10 0.10 5.29 -22.02
C ARG A 10 -0.53 6.38 -21.14
N SER A 11 -0.11 6.52 -19.89
CA SER A 11 -0.72 7.43 -18.91
C SER A 11 0.15 8.68 -18.69
N SER A 12 0.36 9.43 -19.77
CA SER A 12 1.20 10.65 -19.75
C SER A 12 0.61 11.77 -18.89
N ASP A 13 -0.71 11.83 -18.77
CA ASP A 13 -1.46 12.73 -17.89
C ASP A 13 -1.16 12.45 -16.42
N ARG A 14 -1.18 11.18 -15.99
CA ARG A 14 -0.83 10.76 -14.63
C ARG A 14 0.65 11.02 -14.31
N LEU A 15 1.54 10.87 -15.30
CA LEU A 15 2.95 11.27 -15.13
C LEU A 15 3.09 12.79 -14.96
N ALA A 16 2.34 13.60 -15.71
CA ALA A 16 2.34 15.05 -15.57
C ALA A 16 1.82 15.46 -14.18
N HIS A 17 0.78 14.81 -13.69
CA HIS A 17 0.29 14.95 -12.31
C HIS A 17 1.38 14.68 -11.29
N MET A 18 2.07 13.53 -11.38
CA MET A 18 3.16 13.22 -10.45
C MET A 18 4.32 14.21 -10.54
N ARG A 19 4.65 14.71 -11.73
CA ARG A 19 5.66 15.78 -11.88
C ARG A 19 5.24 17.05 -11.15
N ALA A 20 3.97 17.44 -11.24
CA ALA A 20 3.45 18.60 -10.51
C ALA A 20 3.48 18.37 -9.00
N GLU A 21 3.04 17.21 -8.51
CA GLU A 21 3.04 16.88 -7.08
C GLU A 21 4.45 16.83 -6.48
N PHE A 22 5.40 16.16 -7.15
CA PHE A 22 6.80 16.13 -6.72
C PHE A 22 7.48 17.51 -6.83
N GLY A 23 7.15 18.28 -7.86
CA GLY A 23 7.59 19.66 -8.02
C GLY A 23 7.11 20.58 -6.90
N ARG A 24 5.83 20.46 -6.51
CA ARG A 24 5.21 21.21 -5.41
C ARG A 24 5.92 20.97 -4.08
N ILE A 25 6.36 19.74 -3.82
CA ILE A 25 7.08 19.40 -2.58
C ILE A 25 8.61 19.52 -2.74
N GLY A 26 9.12 19.87 -3.92
CA GLY A 26 10.55 20.05 -4.16
C GLY A 26 11.39 18.77 -4.02
N VAL A 27 10.83 17.61 -4.35
CA VAL A 27 11.51 16.31 -4.28
C VAL A 27 11.70 15.74 -5.68
N ALA A 28 12.91 15.27 -6.00
CA ALA A 28 13.15 14.58 -7.26
C ALA A 28 12.70 13.11 -7.16
N PHE A 29 12.25 12.55 -8.29
CA PHE A 29 11.92 11.13 -8.40
C PHE A 29 12.46 10.54 -9.70
N GLU A 30 12.61 9.21 -9.71
CA GLU A 30 12.89 8.42 -10.90
C GLU A 30 11.62 7.69 -11.33
N ARG A 31 11.24 7.84 -12.60
CA ARG A 31 10.10 7.12 -13.17
C ARG A 31 10.51 5.67 -13.42
N VAL A 32 9.67 4.75 -12.96
CA VAL A 32 9.72 3.32 -13.29
C VAL A 32 8.54 3.03 -14.22
N VAL A 33 8.83 2.56 -15.42
CA VAL A 33 7.80 2.19 -16.40
C VAL A 33 7.03 1.00 -15.84
N ALA A 34 5.73 1.18 -15.66
CA ALA A 34 4.84 0.15 -15.16
C ALA A 34 4.55 -0.90 -16.24
N VAL A 35 4.39 -2.15 -15.81
CA VAL A 35 3.91 -3.23 -16.67
C VAL A 35 2.44 -2.98 -16.99
N ASP A 36 2.09 -3.01 -18.26
CA ASP A 36 0.70 -2.86 -18.68
C ASP A 36 0.00 -4.22 -18.76
N GLY A 37 -0.89 -4.49 -17.80
CA GLY A 37 -1.73 -5.70 -17.80
C GLY A 37 -2.68 -5.83 -19.00
N HIS A 38 -3.05 -4.72 -19.67
CA HIS A 38 -3.90 -4.81 -20.88
C HIS A 38 -3.16 -5.39 -22.07
N SER A 39 -1.85 -5.12 -22.14
CA SER A 39 -0.97 -5.63 -23.18
C SER A 39 -0.43 -7.04 -22.87
N HIS A 40 -0.70 -7.56 -21.68
CA HIS A 40 -0.17 -8.84 -21.18
C HIS A 40 -1.28 -9.70 -20.52
N PRO A 41 -2.30 -10.13 -21.27
CA PRO A 41 -3.38 -10.98 -20.73
C PRO A 41 -2.87 -12.35 -20.23
N GLU A 42 -1.75 -12.84 -20.76
CA GLU A 42 -1.11 -14.08 -20.33
C GLU A 42 -0.65 -14.07 -18.87
N LEU A 43 -0.52 -12.90 -18.24
CA LEU A 43 -0.19 -12.79 -16.82
C LEU A 43 -1.18 -13.55 -15.94
N GLU A 44 -2.46 -13.65 -16.34
CA GLU A 44 -3.48 -14.38 -15.58
C GLU A 44 -3.19 -15.88 -15.44
N GLN A 45 -2.36 -16.44 -16.33
CA GLN A 45 -1.95 -17.84 -16.31
C GLN A 45 -0.82 -18.12 -15.31
N GLN A 46 -0.18 -17.09 -14.76
CA GLN A 46 0.87 -17.26 -13.76
C GLN A 46 0.29 -17.82 -12.45
N PRO A 47 1.09 -18.58 -11.67
CA PRO A 47 0.62 -19.09 -10.38
C PRO A 47 0.20 -17.94 -9.45
N GLN A 48 -0.95 -18.11 -8.80
CA GLN A 48 -1.54 -17.14 -7.88
C GLN A 48 -1.65 -17.77 -6.50
N HIS A 49 -1.54 -16.96 -5.45
CA HIS A 49 -1.58 -17.48 -4.10
C HIS A 49 -2.95 -18.11 -3.79
N PRO A 50 -3.02 -19.30 -3.15
CA PRO A 50 -4.27 -20.01 -2.92
C PRO A 50 -5.31 -19.25 -2.10
N MET A 51 -4.92 -18.19 -1.37
CA MET A 51 -5.84 -17.36 -0.60
C MET A 51 -6.98 -16.75 -1.42
N TYR A 52 -6.76 -16.55 -2.71
CA TYR A 52 -7.79 -15.96 -3.58
C TYR A 52 -8.87 -16.97 -3.98
N GLY A 53 -8.63 -18.27 -3.75
CA GLY A 53 -9.60 -19.33 -3.99
C GLY A 53 -10.17 -19.26 -5.42
N PRO A 54 -11.50 -19.12 -5.59
CA PRO A 54 -12.12 -19.04 -6.91
C PRO A 54 -11.97 -17.67 -7.59
N ARG A 55 -11.56 -16.62 -6.86
CA ARG A 55 -11.26 -15.32 -7.46
C ARG A 55 -9.87 -15.41 -8.07
N GLN A 56 -9.77 -15.31 -9.38
CA GLN A 56 -8.48 -15.09 -10.03
C GLN A 56 -8.13 -13.60 -10.00
N LEU A 57 -6.85 -13.29 -9.84
CA LEU A 57 -6.31 -11.95 -10.07
C LEU A 57 -6.42 -11.61 -11.56
N SER A 58 -6.73 -10.35 -11.85
CA SER A 58 -6.67 -9.82 -13.21
C SER A 58 -5.22 -9.61 -13.67
N SER A 59 -5.01 -9.56 -14.99
CA SER A 59 -3.69 -9.21 -15.55
C SER A 59 -3.16 -7.87 -15.02
N SER A 60 -4.04 -6.88 -14.81
CA SER A 60 -3.69 -5.58 -14.23
C SER A 60 -3.23 -5.69 -12.77
N GLU A 61 -3.86 -6.53 -11.95
CA GLU A 61 -3.42 -6.75 -10.56
C GLU A 61 -2.05 -7.43 -10.49
N ILE A 62 -1.80 -8.40 -11.37
CA ILE A 62 -0.50 -9.07 -11.48
C ILE A 62 0.55 -8.09 -12.01
N ALA A 63 0.22 -7.33 -13.05
CA ALA A 63 1.12 -6.31 -13.62
C ALA A 63 1.50 -5.23 -12.59
N CYS A 64 0.57 -4.86 -11.70
CA CYS A 64 0.87 -3.96 -10.58
C CYS A 64 1.97 -4.55 -9.67
N LEU A 65 1.84 -5.81 -9.24
CA LEU A 65 2.89 -6.49 -8.46
C LEU A 65 4.23 -6.52 -9.21
N HIS A 66 4.23 -6.85 -10.50
CA HIS A 66 5.45 -6.86 -11.32
C HIS A 66 6.10 -5.47 -11.41
N SER A 67 5.30 -4.41 -11.45
CA SER A 67 5.79 -3.03 -11.43
C SER A 67 6.45 -2.67 -10.09
N HIS A 68 5.88 -3.11 -8.96
CA HIS A 68 6.54 -2.97 -7.65
C HIS A 68 7.83 -3.81 -7.56
N ARG A 69 7.85 -5.03 -8.12
CA ARG A 69 9.07 -5.86 -8.21
C ARG A 69 10.18 -5.16 -9.02
N ALA A 70 9.84 -4.38 -10.05
CA ALA A 70 10.81 -3.57 -10.76
C ALA A 70 11.45 -2.51 -9.84
N CYS A 71 10.65 -1.79 -9.04
CA CYS A 71 11.15 -0.86 -8.02
C CYS A 71 12.03 -1.54 -6.98
N TRP A 72 11.62 -2.71 -6.47
CA TRP A 72 12.42 -3.48 -5.51
C TRP A 72 13.74 -3.93 -6.11
N SER A 73 13.75 -4.33 -7.39
CA SER A 73 14.97 -4.73 -8.11
C SER A 73 15.95 -3.58 -8.26
N ILE A 74 15.44 -2.37 -8.57
CA ILE A 74 16.24 -1.14 -8.62
C ILE A 74 16.87 -0.86 -7.25
N LEU A 75 16.08 -0.94 -6.17
CA LEU A 75 16.58 -0.69 -4.82
C LEU A 75 17.59 -1.76 -4.36
N ALA A 76 17.30 -3.03 -4.60
CA ALA A 76 18.12 -4.17 -4.18
C ALA A 76 19.52 -4.17 -4.80
N ARG A 77 19.64 -3.65 -6.03
CA ARG A 77 20.89 -3.51 -6.79
C ARG A 77 21.62 -2.19 -6.53
N GLY A 78 20.96 -1.22 -5.88
CA GLY A 78 21.52 0.09 -5.58
C GLY A 78 22.15 0.21 -4.19
N GLU A 79 22.69 1.39 -3.91
CA GLU A 79 23.34 1.72 -2.63
C GLU A 79 22.40 2.41 -1.62
N ALA A 80 21.22 2.86 -2.06
CA ALA A 80 20.27 3.52 -1.17
C ALA A 80 19.76 2.53 -0.09
N ARG A 81 19.82 2.93 1.18
CA ARG A 81 19.31 2.13 2.30
C ARG A 81 17.79 1.91 2.24
N TYR A 82 17.06 2.92 1.76
CA TYR A 82 15.61 2.93 1.64
C TYR A 82 15.18 3.47 0.27
N GLY A 83 14.08 2.92 -0.23
CA GLY A 83 13.33 3.44 -1.37
C GLY A 83 11.93 3.87 -0.96
N ALA A 84 11.50 5.06 -1.37
CA ALA A 84 10.12 5.51 -1.30
C ALA A 84 9.46 5.25 -2.66
N ILE A 85 8.45 4.39 -2.71
CA ILE A 85 7.77 3.94 -3.92
C ILE A 85 6.36 4.53 -3.93
N PHE A 86 5.97 5.11 -5.05
CA PHE A 86 4.67 5.72 -5.27
C PHE A 86 4.00 5.25 -6.56
N GLU A 87 2.68 5.15 -6.54
CA GLU A 87 1.85 5.04 -7.76
C GLU A 87 1.58 6.44 -8.35
N ASP A 88 1.08 6.49 -9.57
CA ASP A 88 0.94 7.70 -10.38
C ASP A 88 -0.38 8.48 -10.20
N ASP A 89 -1.21 8.09 -9.24
CA ASP A 89 -2.41 8.82 -8.82
C ASP A 89 -2.32 9.36 -7.39
N VAL A 90 -1.12 9.48 -6.85
CA VAL A 90 -0.90 9.93 -5.48
C VAL A 90 -1.03 11.44 -5.36
N VAL A 91 -1.67 11.89 -4.29
CA VAL A 91 -1.67 13.29 -3.84
C VAL A 91 -0.97 13.36 -2.49
N PHE A 92 0.02 14.25 -2.37
CA PHE A 92 0.81 14.47 -1.17
C PHE A 92 0.18 15.49 -0.23
N SER A 93 0.44 15.31 1.06
CA SER A 93 0.29 16.37 2.05
C SER A 93 1.23 17.56 1.77
N ALA A 94 0.94 18.73 2.35
CA ALA A 94 1.79 19.92 2.23
C ALA A 94 3.24 19.65 2.70
N ASN A 95 3.37 18.85 3.75
CA ASN A 95 4.62 18.61 4.45
C ASN A 95 5.32 17.33 3.97
N ALA A 96 5.01 16.79 2.80
CA ALA A 96 5.63 15.53 2.37
C ALA A 96 7.16 15.63 2.19
N SER A 97 7.66 16.81 1.83
CA SER A 97 9.08 17.06 1.60
C SER A 97 9.94 16.74 2.82
N CYS A 98 9.47 17.06 4.04
CA CYS A 98 10.27 16.91 5.25
C CYS A 98 10.57 15.44 5.57
N LEU A 99 9.67 14.52 5.24
CA LEU A 99 9.88 13.08 5.47
C LEU A 99 10.55 12.36 4.30
N LEU A 100 10.46 12.88 3.07
CA LEU A 100 11.10 12.26 1.91
C LEU A 100 12.56 12.71 1.72
N ALA A 101 12.90 13.90 2.22
CA ALA A 101 14.27 14.41 2.18
C ALA A 101 15.21 13.70 3.17
N ASP A 102 14.69 13.23 4.32
CA ASP A 102 15.47 12.56 5.35
C ASP A 102 14.91 11.18 5.68
N CYS A 103 15.79 10.19 5.90
CA CYS A 103 15.43 8.86 6.38
C CYS A 103 15.74 8.64 7.86
N GLY A 104 16.32 9.62 8.57
CA GLY A 104 16.74 9.49 9.97
C GLY A 104 15.60 9.26 10.97
N TRP A 105 14.37 9.61 10.58
CA TRP A 105 13.17 9.37 11.39
C TRP A 105 12.65 7.93 11.31
N ILE A 106 13.07 7.17 10.30
CA ILE A 106 12.59 5.80 10.08
C ILE A 106 13.14 4.90 11.20
N PRO A 107 12.29 4.13 11.91
CA PRO A 107 12.76 3.20 12.92
C PRO A 107 13.82 2.25 12.36
N ALA A 108 14.87 1.97 13.13
CA ALA A 108 15.96 1.09 12.68
C ALA A 108 15.48 -0.34 12.35
N ASP A 109 14.37 -0.75 12.95
CA ASP A 109 13.69 -2.02 12.72
C ASP A 109 12.53 -1.90 11.71
N ALA A 110 12.39 -0.79 10.98
CA ALA A 110 11.36 -0.68 9.97
C ALA A 110 11.85 -1.27 8.64
N ASP A 111 11.20 -2.35 8.23
CA ASP A 111 11.32 -2.88 6.88
C ASP A 111 10.46 -2.10 5.90
N ILE A 112 9.24 -1.78 6.32
CA ILE A 112 8.27 -1.05 5.53
C ILE A 112 7.63 0.03 6.40
N VAL A 113 7.50 1.24 5.84
CA VAL A 113 6.67 2.30 6.39
C VAL A 113 5.60 2.68 5.38
N LYS A 114 4.34 2.35 5.67
CA LYS A 114 3.20 2.78 4.87
C LYS A 114 3.01 4.28 5.01
N LEU A 115 3.06 5.00 3.90
CA LEU A 115 2.91 6.45 3.84
C LEU A 115 1.48 6.87 3.51
N GLU A 116 0.71 6.00 2.90
CA GLU A 116 -0.64 6.33 2.45
C GLU A 116 -1.74 6.07 3.50
N THR A 117 -2.92 6.62 3.23
CA THR A 117 -4.20 6.19 3.81
C THR A 117 -5.21 5.89 2.72
N TYR A 118 -6.00 4.83 2.93
CA TYR A 118 -7.17 4.50 2.12
C TYR A 118 -8.49 4.86 2.84
N PHE A 119 -8.40 5.63 3.95
CA PHE A 119 -9.50 5.97 4.85
C PHE A 119 -10.32 4.77 5.38
N SER A 120 -9.73 3.58 5.33
CA SER A 120 -10.31 2.36 5.88
C SER A 120 -9.85 2.15 7.32
N LYS A 121 -10.62 1.35 8.08
CA LYS A 121 -10.27 1.03 9.47
C LYS A 121 -9.14 0.00 9.48
N THR A 122 -8.06 0.31 10.20
CA THR A 122 -6.97 -0.62 10.51
C THR A 122 -6.70 -0.70 12.01
N ILE A 123 -5.72 -1.51 12.41
CA ILE A 123 -5.26 -1.63 13.80
C ILE A 123 -3.76 -1.36 13.84
N ILE A 124 -3.37 -0.39 14.67
CA ILE A 124 -1.97 -0.04 14.94
C ILE A 124 -1.67 -0.18 16.43
N GLN A 125 -0.39 -0.29 16.79
CA GLN A 125 0.01 -0.13 18.19
C GLN A 125 -0.32 1.28 18.69
N ARG A 126 -0.66 1.40 19.97
CA ARG A 126 -0.86 2.68 20.65
C ARG A 126 0.46 3.42 20.85
N MET A 127 1.55 2.67 21.04
CA MET A 127 2.88 3.23 21.08
C MET A 127 3.23 3.83 19.71
N SER A 128 3.80 5.01 19.73
CA SER A 128 4.23 5.73 18.54
C SER A 128 5.62 6.30 18.74
N ILE A 129 6.42 6.31 17.68
CA ILE A 129 7.73 6.94 17.63
C ILE A 129 7.57 8.24 16.83
N SER A 130 8.12 9.35 17.32
CA SER A 130 8.07 10.62 16.61
C SER A 130 8.83 10.52 15.29
N ALA A 131 8.20 10.96 14.19
CA ALA A 131 8.85 11.12 12.89
C ALA A 131 9.21 12.58 12.59
N GLY A 132 8.97 13.49 13.54
CA GLY A 132 9.14 14.93 13.35
C GLY A 132 7.99 15.57 12.56
N HIS A 133 7.95 16.91 12.52
CA HIS A 133 7.01 17.70 11.70
C HIS A 133 5.52 17.38 11.91
N GLY A 134 5.13 16.93 13.11
CA GLY A 134 3.76 16.53 13.42
C GLY A 134 3.40 15.11 12.98
N PHE A 135 4.38 14.33 12.49
CA PHE A 135 4.22 12.93 12.12
C PHE A 135 4.76 12.00 13.21
N SER A 136 4.20 10.81 13.23
CA SER A 136 4.64 9.69 14.06
C SER A 136 4.47 8.38 13.31
N VAL A 137 5.16 7.34 13.74
CA VAL A 137 4.96 5.98 13.25
C VAL A 137 4.48 5.06 14.35
N SER A 138 3.57 4.16 14.01
CA SER A 138 3.10 3.08 14.89
C SER A 138 3.14 1.76 14.14
N ARG A 139 3.49 0.67 14.82
CA ARG A 139 3.48 -0.67 14.18
C ARG A 139 2.09 -1.02 13.67
N LEU A 140 2.01 -1.46 12.42
CA LEU A 140 0.81 -1.94 11.76
C LEU A 140 0.52 -3.37 12.24
N CYS A 141 -0.62 -3.56 12.91
CA CYS A 141 -1.00 -4.84 13.53
C CYS A 141 -2.03 -5.63 12.73
N LYS A 142 -2.79 -4.97 11.85
CA LYS A 142 -3.72 -5.61 10.91
C LYS A 142 -3.57 -4.94 9.55
N PHE A 143 -4.02 -5.64 8.51
CA PHE A 143 -4.03 -5.16 7.13
C PHE A 143 -4.53 -3.72 6.99
N HIS A 144 -3.89 -2.97 6.10
CA HIS A 144 -4.34 -1.65 5.65
C HIS A 144 -4.16 -1.57 4.12
N PRO A 145 -5.25 -1.54 3.33
CA PRO A 145 -5.21 -1.67 1.87
C PRO A 145 -4.48 -0.53 1.17
N GLY A 146 -4.09 -0.80 -0.08
CA GLY A 146 -3.47 0.13 -1.01
C GLY A 146 -1.93 0.10 -0.97
N THR A 147 -1.32 0.52 -2.09
CA THR A 147 0.14 0.59 -2.30
C THR A 147 0.58 1.88 -2.95
N GLY A 148 -0.30 2.88 -2.97
CA GLY A 148 -0.07 4.20 -3.55
C GLY A 148 1.19 4.88 -3.00
N GLY A 149 1.54 4.69 -1.73
CA GLY A 149 2.81 5.22 -1.21
C GLY A 149 3.38 4.48 0.01
N TYR A 150 4.65 4.08 -0.08
CA TYR A 150 5.39 3.48 1.04
C TYR A 150 6.90 3.61 0.94
N ILE A 151 7.57 3.46 2.07
CA ILE A 151 9.02 3.31 2.15
C ILE A 151 9.35 1.85 2.41
N ILE A 152 10.39 1.33 1.77
CA ILE A 152 10.89 -0.02 1.97
C ILE A 152 12.42 -0.04 2.15
N SER A 153 12.90 -0.87 3.06
CA SER A 153 14.32 -1.12 3.28
C SER A 153 14.91 -1.91 2.12
N ARG A 154 16.20 -1.72 1.83
CA ARG A 154 16.88 -2.49 0.77
C ARG A 154 16.84 -4.00 1.04
N GLN A 155 16.86 -4.42 2.31
CA GLN A 155 16.77 -5.83 2.67
C GLN A 155 15.37 -6.39 2.42
N ALA A 156 14.32 -5.69 2.88
CA ALA A 156 12.94 -6.10 2.63
C ALA A 156 12.61 -6.17 1.13
N ALA A 157 13.18 -5.27 0.31
CA ALA A 157 13.05 -5.35 -1.14
C ALA A 157 13.65 -6.65 -1.72
N ARG A 158 14.78 -7.14 -1.19
CA ARG A 158 15.37 -8.42 -1.60
C ARG A 158 14.51 -9.59 -1.17
N ASP A 159 14.05 -9.57 0.07
CA ASP A 159 13.24 -10.66 0.62
C ASP A 159 11.88 -10.77 -0.10
N LEU A 160 11.27 -9.64 -0.47
CA LEU A 160 10.06 -9.60 -1.29
C LEU A 160 10.27 -10.14 -2.71
N LEU A 161 11.42 -9.85 -3.32
CA LEU A 161 11.75 -10.37 -4.65
C LEU A 161 11.85 -11.89 -4.64
N GLU A 162 12.46 -12.47 -3.62
CA GLU A 162 12.56 -13.91 -3.43
C GLU A 162 11.18 -14.54 -3.15
N ALA A 163 10.43 -13.96 -2.20
CA ALA A 163 9.11 -14.45 -1.81
C ALA A 163 8.08 -14.45 -2.96
N THR A 164 8.25 -13.56 -3.95
CA THR A 164 7.36 -13.44 -5.11
C THR A 164 7.96 -13.92 -6.43
N GLU A 165 9.01 -14.74 -6.39
CA GLU A 165 9.62 -15.30 -7.61
C GLU A 165 8.61 -16.13 -8.42
N ARG A 166 7.75 -16.90 -7.74
CA ARG A 166 6.91 -17.94 -8.39
C ARG A 166 5.42 -17.82 -8.13
N ILE A 167 4.99 -16.93 -7.25
CA ILE A 167 3.59 -16.81 -6.83
C ILE A 167 3.18 -15.34 -6.81
N ASN A 168 2.03 -15.04 -7.43
CA ASN A 168 1.46 -13.70 -7.46
C ASN A 168 0.43 -13.47 -6.36
N LEU A 169 0.48 -12.28 -5.79
CA LEU A 169 -0.48 -11.68 -4.87
C LEU A 169 -0.74 -10.23 -5.32
N THR A 170 -1.81 -9.61 -4.84
CA THR A 170 -1.90 -8.15 -4.94
C THR A 170 -0.79 -7.53 -4.09
N ALA A 171 -0.24 -6.40 -4.54
CA ALA A 171 0.89 -5.77 -3.89
C ALA A 171 0.57 -5.35 -2.44
N ASP A 172 -0.66 -4.90 -2.17
CA ASP A 172 -1.10 -4.52 -0.84
C ASP A 172 -1.28 -5.71 0.11
N ASP A 173 -1.89 -6.81 -0.34
CA ASP A 173 -2.00 -8.05 0.43
C ASP A 173 -0.61 -8.55 0.82
N LEU A 174 0.37 -8.49 -0.09
CA LEU A 174 1.72 -8.94 0.19
C LEU A 174 2.46 -8.04 1.19
N ILE A 175 2.44 -6.72 0.96
CA ILE A 175 3.29 -5.75 1.68
C ILE A 175 2.69 -5.36 3.04
N PHE A 176 1.36 -5.25 3.13
CA PHE A 176 0.69 -4.67 4.30
C PHE A 176 -0.18 -5.65 5.06
N ASN A 177 -0.14 -6.94 4.75
CA ASN A 177 -0.74 -7.97 5.58
C ASN A 177 0.35 -8.60 6.47
N PRO A 178 0.32 -8.37 7.79
CA PRO A 178 1.29 -8.98 8.71
C PRO A 178 1.28 -10.51 8.69
N ALA A 179 0.24 -11.16 8.16
CA ALA A 179 0.19 -12.61 8.02
C ALA A 179 1.15 -13.15 6.94
N PHE A 180 1.58 -12.31 5.99
CA PHE A 180 2.55 -12.65 4.94
C PHE A 180 3.97 -12.14 5.21
N ALA A 181 4.18 -11.46 6.34
CA ALA A 181 5.51 -11.03 6.76
C ALA A 181 6.33 -12.26 7.21
N THR A 182 7.02 -12.90 6.27
CA THR A 182 7.91 -14.05 6.51
C THR A 182 9.38 -13.64 6.64
N TRP A 183 9.67 -12.34 6.72
CA TRP A 183 11.02 -11.80 6.64
C TRP A 183 11.75 -11.83 7.98
N SER A 184 13.05 -12.12 7.89
CA SER A 184 13.89 -12.59 9.00
C SER A 184 14.17 -11.56 10.10
N SER A 185 13.81 -10.28 9.91
CA SER A 185 13.88 -9.26 10.95
C SER A 185 13.06 -8.00 10.64
N ASN A 186 11.92 -7.84 11.32
CA ASN A 186 11.30 -6.56 11.70
C ASN A 186 10.09 -6.00 10.90
N ALA A 187 9.60 -4.85 11.35
CA ALA A 187 8.17 -4.55 11.46
C ALA A 187 7.64 -3.63 10.36
N ILE A 188 6.37 -3.84 10.00
CA ILE A 188 5.60 -2.90 9.18
C ILE A 188 5.12 -1.77 10.09
N TYR A 189 5.41 -0.53 9.71
CA TYR A 189 4.93 0.67 10.38
C TYR A 189 3.92 1.41 9.51
N GLN A 190 3.00 2.10 10.16
CA GLN A 190 2.08 3.06 9.56
C GLN A 190 2.49 4.46 10.00
N LEU A 191 2.69 5.37 9.05
CA LEU A 191 2.83 6.80 9.32
C LEU A 191 1.47 7.41 9.69
N VAL A 192 1.47 8.24 10.73
CA VAL A 192 0.28 8.92 11.28
C VAL A 192 0.61 10.38 11.58
N PRO A 193 -0.10 11.36 10.97
CA PRO A 193 -1.02 11.20 9.85
C PRO A 193 -0.32 10.61 8.60
N ALA A 194 -1.10 10.08 7.64
CA ALA A 194 -0.59 9.63 6.36
C ALA A 194 0.00 10.81 5.56
N LEU A 195 1.07 10.53 4.83
CA LEU A 195 1.77 11.49 3.98
C LEU A 195 1.02 11.76 2.68
N CYS A 196 0.27 10.77 2.20
CA CYS A 196 -0.37 10.80 0.90
C CYS A 196 -1.64 9.94 0.86
N ALA A 197 -2.40 10.08 -0.22
CA ALA A 197 -3.53 9.21 -0.55
C ALA A 197 -3.67 9.15 -2.07
N GLN A 198 -4.30 8.09 -2.57
CA GLN A 198 -4.63 7.99 -3.99
C GLN A 198 -5.82 8.91 -4.30
N ASP A 199 -5.85 9.49 -5.50
CA ASP A 199 -6.84 10.48 -5.89
C ASP A 199 -8.28 9.98 -5.74
N GLN A 200 -8.53 8.75 -6.14
CA GLN A 200 -9.84 8.08 -6.04
C GLN A 200 -10.42 8.03 -4.62
N VAL A 201 -9.60 8.01 -3.57
CA VAL A 201 -10.08 7.92 -2.19
C VAL A 201 -10.32 9.30 -1.55
N LEU A 202 -10.04 10.38 -2.27
CA LEU A 202 -10.19 11.76 -1.77
C LEU A 202 -11.63 12.29 -1.87
N GLY A 203 -12.57 11.53 -2.45
CA GLY A 203 -13.97 11.94 -2.57
C GLY A 203 -14.10 13.28 -3.29
N ASP A 204 -14.77 14.26 -2.66
CA ASP A 204 -14.96 15.61 -3.22
C ASP A 204 -13.66 16.37 -3.52
N ARG A 205 -12.51 15.91 -2.99
CA ARG A 205 -11.18 16.49 -3.23
C ARG A 205 -10.41 15.79 -4.37
N ALA A 206 -10.98 14.75 -4.97
CA ALA A 206 -10.37 14.04 -6.09
C ALA A 206 -10.23 14.96 -7.31
N LEU A 207 -9.17 14.73 -8.08
CA LEU A 207 -8.86 15.34 -9.36
C LEU A 207 -9.49 14.58 -10.54
N GLY A 208 -10.15 13.46 -10.25
CA GLY A 208 -10.87 12.65 -11.23
C GLY A 208 -10.01 11.57 -11.88
N MET A 209 -8.99 11.07 -11.18
CA MET A 209 -8.18 9.92 -11.62
C MET A 209 -8.74 8.62 -11.01
N PRO A 210 -9.50 7.81 -11.77
CA PRO A 210 -10.01 6.53 -11.29
C PRO A 210 -8.89 5.49 -11.18
N SER A 211 -9.09 4.47 -10.34
CA SER A 211 -8.23 3.28 -10.31
C SER A 211 -8.24 2.56 -11.66
N LEU A 212 -7.05 2.33 -12.21
CA LEU A 212 -6.87 1.53 -13.43
C LEU A 212 -6.96 0.02 -13.17
N LEU A 213 -7.13 -0.41 -11.91
CA LEU A 213 -7.23 -1.82 -11.51
C LEU A 213 -8.69 -2.28 -11.36
N ASP A 214 -9.62 -1.36 -11.10
CA ASP A 214 -10.97 -1.70 -10.62
C ASP A 214 -11.79 -2.48 -11.63
N HIS A 215 -11.74 -2.11 -12.92
CA HIS A 215 -12.54 -2.77 -13.95
C HIS A 215 -12.21 -4.27 -14.05
N GLY A 216 -10.93 -4.63 -14.14
CA GLY A 216 -10.49 -6.03 -14.18
C GLY A 216 -10.84 -6.78 -12.89
N ARG A 217 -10.67 -6.12 -11.74
CA ARG A 217 -11.01 -6.68 -10.44
C ARG A 217 -12.49 -7.00 -10.32
N GLU A 218 -13.38 -6.09 -10.71
CA GLU A 218 -14.83 -6.29 -10.67
C GLU A 218 -15.27 -7.44 -11.57
N CYS A 219 -14.73 -7.52 -12.79
CA CYS A 219 -15.01 -8.64 -13.70
C CYS A 219 -14.63 -9.99 -13.09
N LYS A 220 -13.45 -10.09 -12.46
CA LYS A 220 -13.01 -11.33 -11.79
C LYS A 220 -13.85 -11.67 -10.56
N TRP A 221 -14.24 -10.67 -9.79
CA TRP A 221 -15.15 -10.84 -8.66
C TRP A 221 -16.51 -11.37 -9.11
N LEU A 222 -17.10 -10.78 -10.14
CA LEU A 222 -18.37 -11.21 -10.72
C LEU A 222 -18.29 -12.66 -11.22
N ALA A 223 -17.23 -13.00 -11.96
CA ALA A 223 -17.00 -14.34 -12.49
C ALA A 223 -16.85 -15.41 -11.39
N SER A 224 -16.31 -15.05 -10.23
CA SER A 224 -16.10 -16.01 -9.12
C SER A 224 -17.37 -16.44 -8.38
N GLY A 225 -18.52 -15.79 -8.62
CA GLY A 225 -19.78 -16.12 -7.95
C GLY A 225 -19.85 -15.76 -6.46
N LEU A 226 -18.81 -15.10 -5.92
CA LEU A 226 -18.70 -14.70 -4.51
C LEU A 226 -19.69 -13.61 -4.08
N MET A 227 -20.46 -13.02 -5.02
CA MET A 227 -21.49 -12.02 -4.72
C MET A 227 -22.69 -12.54 -3.92
N THR A 228 -22.88 -13.86 -3.83
CA THR A 228 -24.00 -14.42 -3.08
C THR A 228 -23.78 -14.22 -1.57
N LYS A 229 -24.31 -13.11 -1.03
CA LYS A 229 -24.42 -12.89 0.41
C LYS A 229 -25.26 -14.01 1.01
N ARG A 230 -24.60 -15.05 1.49
CA ARG A 230 -25.24 -16.12 2.26
C ARG A 230 -25.90 -15.51 3.49
N ARG A 231 -27.21 -15.74 3.67
CA ARG A 231 -27.89 -15.41 4.93
C ARG A 231 -27.29 -16.26 6.04
N ARG A 232 -26.58 -15.60 6.97
CA ARG A 232 -25.96 -16.25 8.13
C ARG A 232 -27.02 -16.54 9.19
N PRO A 233 -27.13 -17.77 9.72
CA PRO A 233 -28.01 -18.09 10.83
C PRO A 233 -27.68 -17.27 12.08
N MET A 234 -28.67 -17.12 12.98
CA MET A 234 -28.56 -16.27 14.18
C MET A 234 -27.39 -16.69 15.09
N THR A 235 -27.15 -17.99 15.21
CA THR A 235 -26.05 -18.57 15.99
C THR A 235 -24.67 -18.16 15.47
N GLU A 236 -24.52 -18.11 14.14
CA GLU A 236 -23.28 -17.65 13.52
C GLU A 236 -23.06 -16.15 13.79
N LYS A 237 -24.12 -15.34 13.75
CA LYS A 237 -24.05 -13.91 14.10
C LYS A 237 -23.60 -13.70 15.54
N ILE A 238 -24.18 -14.44 16.48
CA ILE A 238 -23.80 -14.39 17.91
C ILE A 238 -22.33 -14.78 18.08
N ARG A 239 -21.89 -15.87 17.45
CA ARG A 239 -20.48 -16.32 17.50
C ARG A 239 -19.52 -15.27 16.96
N ILE A 240 -19.87 -14.61 15.85
CA ILE A 240 -19.07 -13.52 15.27
C ILE A 240 -18.96 -12.36 16.27
N GLU A 241 -20.06 -12.01 16.94
CA GLU A 241 -20.05 -10.90 17.90
C GLU A 241 -19.25 -11.23 19.16
N ILE A 242 -19.35 -12.46 19.68
CA ILE A 242 -18.48 -12.94 20.77
C ILE A 242 -17.02 -12.87 20.34
N GLY A 243 -16.69 -13.34 19.13
CA GLY A 243 -15.34 -13.26 18.57
C GLY A 243 -14.82 -11.83 18.51
N ARG A 244 -15.66 -10.85 18.12
CA ARG A 244 -15.29 -9.42 18.10
C ARG A 244 -14.97 -8.87 19.49
N VAL A 245 -15.75 -9.24 20.50
CA VAL A 245 -15.49 -8.82 21.89
C VAL A 245 -14.16 -9.40 22.37
N VAL A 246 -13.88 -10.68 22.08
CA VAL A 246 -12.60 -11.31 22.40
C VAL A 246 -11.45 -10.60 21.68
N GLU A 247 -11.58 -10.30 20.38
CA GLU A 247 -10.58 -9.53 19.65
C GLU A 247 -10.35 -8.15 20.27
N TRP A 248 -11.39 -7.44 20.69
CA TRP A 248 -11.26 -6.15 21.35
C TRP A 248 -10.52 -6.24 22.68
N ILE A 249 -10.78 -7.28 23.49
CA ILE A 249 -10.07 -7.53 24.74
C ILE A 249 -8.59 -7.81 24.44
N VAL A 250 -8.31 -8.68 23.47
CA VAL A 250 -6.93 -9.00 23.05
C VAL A 250 -6.21 -7.74 22.55
N ASP A 251 -6.87 -6.92 21.74
CA ASP A 251 -6.29 -5.69 21.23
C ASP A 251 -6.06 -4.67 22.34
N PHE A 252 -6.95 -4.58 23.33
CA PHE A 252 -6.76 -3.75 24.52
C PHE A 252 -5.54 -4.21 25.33
N CYS A 253 -5.45 -5.50 25.65
CA CYS A 253 -4.33 -6.08 26.39
C CYS A 253 -2.99 -5.93 25.64
N LYS A 254 -3.02 -5.96 24.31
CA LYS A 254 -1.83 -5.79 23.45
C LYS A 254 -1.53 -4.31 23.13
N LEU A 255 -2.21 -3.36 23.79
CA LEU A 255 -2.06 -1.92 23.56
C LEU A 255 -2.21 -1.55 22.08
N ARG A 256 -3.19 -2.14 21.42
CA ARG A 256 -3.57 -1.84 20.04
C ARG A 256 -4.74 -0.87 20.02
N ARG A 257 -4.87 -0.12 18.93
CA ARG A 257 -6.02 0.76 18.69
C ARG A 257 -6.53 0.55 17.28
N ARG A 258 -7.85 0.43 17.16
CA ARG A 258 -8.55 0.49 15.89
C ARG A 258 -8.74 1.95 15.50
N THR A 259 -8.34 2.32 14.29
CA THR A 259 -8.38 3.72 13.85
C THR A 259 -8.54 3.81 12.33
N VAL A 260 -8.95 5.00 11.86
CA VAL A 260 -8.80 5.41 10.46
C VAL A 260 -7.61 6.37 10.43
N ILE A 261 -6.67 6.12 9.53
CA ILE A 261 -5.48 6.97 9.44
C ILE A 261 -5.86 8.28 8.75
N PRO A 262 -5.73 9.44 9.42
CA PRO A 262 -6.03 10.72 8.79
C PRO A 262 -4.94 11.06 7.77
N LEU A 263 -5.31 11.79 6.71
CA LEU A 263 -4.36 12.38 5.77
C LEU A 263 -3.87 13.72 6.35
N ALA A 264 -2.55 13.94 6.33
CA ALA A 264 -1.99 15.25 6.68
C ALA A 264 -2.47 16.30 5.68
N SER A 265 -2.77 17.51 6.14
CA SER A 265 -3.44 18.52 5.31
C SER A 265 -2.72 18.67 3.95
N PRO A 266 -3.41 18.44 2.81
CA PRO A 266 -2.88 18.87 1.52
C PRO A 266 -2.76 20.40 1.61
N GLY A 267 -1.66 20.97 1.11
CA GLY A 267 -1.48 22.42 1.13
C GLY A 267 -2.61 23.14 0.38
N PRO A 268 -2.71 24.46 0.48
CA PRO A 268 -3.57 25.21 -0.44
C PRO A 268 -3.21 24.83 -1.88
N ARG A 269 -4.23 24.51 -2.68
CA ARG A 269 -4.09 24.41 -4.13
C ARG A 269 -4.19 25.85 -4.65
N ASP A 270 -3.10 26.38 -5.18
CA ASP A 270 -3.07 27.68 -5.85
C ASP A 270 -3.97 27.66 -7.11
#